data_AF-A0AAE6EK16-F1
#
_entry.id   AF-A0AAE6EK16-F1
#
_cell.length_a   1.000
_cell.length_b   1.000
_cell.length_c   1.000
_cell.angle_alpha   90.00
_cell.angle_beta   90.00
_cell.angle_gamma   90.00
#
_symmetry.space_group_name_H-M   'P 1'
#
loop_
_entity.id
_entity.type
_entity.pdbx_description
1 polymer ?
#
loop_
_entity_poly.entity_id
_entity_poly.type
_entity_poly.pdbx_seq_one_letter_code
_entity_poly.pdbx_strand_id
1 'polypeptide(L)'
;MGLPHVSPSYFARSGFLAGAMTVVVCGLCLRAFGYDVGLPFVAVKYGGSVLWGAMVYLLLAAFFPSRWNGYEVHIAILAVVLVELIRLVHFPALDAFRATTAGALLLGRVFSLWNIVCYITGIGAAAIMAGRVSRVWLSSST
;
A
#
# COMPACT_ATOMS: atom_id res chain seq x y z
N MET A 1 32.41 18.28 -15.31
CA MET A 1 31.06 18.32 -14.71
C MET A 1 30.47 16.92 -14.84
N GLY A 2 30.82 16.03 -13.91
CA GLY A 2 30.35 14.64 -13.94
C GLY A 2 28.90 14.59 -13.52
N LEU A 3 28.03 14.01 -14.36
CA LEU A 3 26.65 13.74 -13.97
C LEU A 3 26.68 12.88 -12.70
N PRO A 4 25.91 13.21 -11.66
CA PRO A 4 25.86 12.37 -10.47
C PRO A 4 25.43 10.97 -10.91
N HIS A 5 26.25 9.97 -10.60
CA HIS A 5 25.88 8.55 -10.74
C HIS A 5 24.76 8.28 -9.74
N VAL A 6 23.52 8.56 -10.16
CA VAL A 6 22.35 8.23 -9.38
C VAL A 6 22.28 6.70 -9.36
N SER A 7 22.44 6.11 -8.17
CA SER A 7 22.45 4.66 -8.03
C SER A 7 21.14 4.06 -8.56
N PRO A 8 21.16 2.86 -9.18
CA PRO A 8 19.96 2.20 -9.73
C PRO A 8 18.80 2.08 -8.73
N SER A 9 19.12 2.04 -7.44
CA SER A 9 18.16 2.02 -6.33
C SER A 9 17.34 3.31 -6.20
N TYR A 10 17.82 4.46 -6.66
CA TYR A 10 17.08 5.73 -6.57
C TYR A 10 15.91 5.81 -7.56
N PHE A 11 16.12 5.38 -8.81
CA PHE A 11 15.05 5.31 -9.82
C PHE A 11 13.99 4.27 -9.49
N ALA A 12 14.41 3.14 -8.91
CA ALA A 12 13.47 2.15 -8.39
C ALA A 12 12.61 2.74 -7.26
N ARG A 13 13.23 3.47 -6.32
CA ARG A 13 12.53 4.16 -5.22
C ARG A 13 11.49 5.16 -5.72
N SER A 14 11.87 6.03 -6.66
CA SER A 14 10.94 7.03 -7.20
C SER A 14 9.76 6.38 -7.92
N GLY A 15 9.99 5.27 -8.64
CA GLY A 15 8.92 4.48 -9.26
C GLY A 15 7.93 3.90 -8.24
N PHE A 16 8.41 3.34 -7.13
CA PHE A 16 7.53 2.82 -6.07
C PHE A 16 6.76 3.92 -5.34
N LEU A 17 7.40 5.05 -5.07
CA LEU A 17 6.73 6.21 -4.46
C LEU A 17 5.66 6.81 -5.39
N ALA A 18 5.94 6.93 -6.68
CA ALA A 18 4.96 7.36 -7.67
C ALA A 18 3.77 6.38 -7.74
N GLY A 19 4.04 5.07 -7.72
CA GLY A 19 3.00 4.05 -7.63
C GLY A 19 2.16 4.18 -6.37
N ALA A 20 2.79 4.37 -5.21
CA ALA A 20 2.08 4.56 -3.94
C ALA A 20 1.19 5.81 -3.98
N MET A 21 1.68 6.92 -4.54
CA MET A 21 0.91 8.16 -4.69
C MET A 21 -0.31 7.94 -5.59
N THR A 22 -0.15 7.25 -6.72
CA THR A 22 -1.27 6.90 -7.61
C THR A 22 -2.31 6.06 -6.87
N VAL A 23 -1.89 5.07 -6.09
CA VAL A 23 -2.80 4.23 -5.30
C VAL A 23 -3.54 5.04 -4.24
N VAL A 24 -2.88 6.00 -3.59
CA VAL A 24 -3.50 6.94 -2.63
C VAL A 24 -4.57 7.77 -3.32
N VAL A 25 -4.25 8.40 -4.46
CA VAL A 25 -5.19 9.22 -5.23
C VAL A 25 -6.38 8.37 -5.68
N CYS A 26 -6.15 7.19 -6.26
CA CYS A 26 -7.22 6.27 -6.64
C CYS A 26 -8.08 5.85 -5.44
N GLY A 27 -7.48 5.58 -4.28
CA GLY A 27 -8.18 5.19 -3.06
C GLY A 27 -9.03 6.32 -2.47
N LEU A 28 -8.55 7.57 -2.57
CA LEU A 28 -9.30 8.76 -2.18
C LEU A 28 -10.45 9.03 -3.15
N CYS A 29 -10.20 8.99 -4.47
CA CYS A 29 -11.22 9.14 -5.49
C CYS A 29 -12.31 8.06 -5.35
N LEU A 30 -11.93 6.81 -5.10
CA LEU A 30 -12.89 5.73 -4.88
C LEU A 30 -13.79 5.99 -3.65
N ARG A 31 -13.23 6.55 -2.58
CA ARG A 31 -14.00 6.87 -1.37
C ARG A 31 -14.81 8.15 -1.47
N ALA A 32 -14.33 9.13 -2.25
CA ALA A 32 -14.99 10.41 -2.45
C ALA A 32 -16.13 10.31 -3.46
N PHE A 33 -15.90 9.68 -4.61
CA PHE A 33 -16.83 9.66 -5.74
C PHE A 33 -17.46 8.29 -5.98
N GLY A 34 -17.01 7.23 -5.31
CA GLY A 34 -17.49 5.88 -5.58
C GLY A 34 -19.00 5.75 -5.41
N TYR A 35 -19.56 6.36 -4.36
CA TYR A 35 -21.01 6.35 -4.15
C TYR A 35 -21.77 7.21 -5.15
N ASP A 36 -21.20 8.34 -5.59
CA ASP A 36 -21.81 9.25 -6.57
C ASP A 36 -21.89 8.64 -7.97
N VAL A 37 -20.92 7.78 -8.31
CA VAL A 37 -20.89 7.02 -9.58
C VAL A 37 -21.75 5.74 -9.50
N GLY A 38 -22.43 5.51 -8.37
CA GLY A 38 -23.30 4.35 -8.17
C GLY A 38 -22.56 3.04 -7.92
N LEU A 39 -21.29 3.08 -7.51
CA LEU A 39 -20.57 1.85 -7.15
C LEU A 39 -21.19 1.22 -5.89
N PRO A 40 -21.29 -0.12 -5.85
CA PRO A 40 -21.82 -0.81 -4.69
C PRO A 40 -20.90 -0.62 -3.49
N PHE A 41 -21.47 -0.63 -2.28
CA PHE A 41 -20.75 -0.50 -1.01
C PHE A 41 -19.54 -1.44 -0.90
N VAL A 42 -19.69 -2.67 -1.40
CA VAL A 42 -18.64 -3.69 -1.45
C VAL A 42 -17.43 -3.19 -2.25
N ALA A 43 -17.63 -2.62 -3.44
CA ALA A 43 -16.55 -2.11 -4.28
C ALA A 43 -15.84 -0.92 -3.63
N VAL A 44 -16.59 0.03 -3.07
CA VAL A 44 -16.00 1.22 -2.43
C VAL A 44 -15.23 0.83 -1.15
N LYS A 45 -15.82 -0.02 -0.31
CA LYS A 45 -15.20 -0.46 0.95
C LYS A 45 -13.99 -1.36 0.71
N TYR A 46 -14.17 -2.47 0.00
CA TYR A 46 -13.11 -3.48 -0.17
C TYR A 46 -12.08 -3.06 -1.21
N GLY A 47 -12.49 -2.33 -2.27
CA GLY A 47 -11.54 -1.75 -3.22
C GLY A 47 -10.60 -0.75 -2.52
N GLY A 48 -11.15 0.08 -1.63
CA GLY A 48 -10.35 0.97 -0.79
C GLY A 48 -9.39 0.24 0.16
N SER A 49 -9.74 -0.96 0.63
CA SER A 49 -8.86 -1.82 1.42
C SER A 49 -7.77 -2.46 0.57
N VAL A 50 -8.10 -3.01 -0.61
CA VAL A 50 -7.10 -3.57 -1.55
C VAL A 50 -6.06 -2.51 -1.93
N LEU A 51 -6.50 -1.30 -2.28
CA LEU A 51 -5.60 -0.19 -2.59
C LEU A 51 -4.72 0.18 -1.39
N TRP A 52 -5.27 0.20 -0.17
CA TRP A 52 -4.48 0.46 1.03
C TRP A 52 -3.38 -0.61 1.25
N GLY A 53 -3.68 -1.89 1.06
CA GLY A 53 -2.68 -2.96 1.15
C GLY A 53 -1.58 -2.84 0.10
N ALA A 54 -1.95 -2.51 -1.15
CA ALA A 54 -0.99 -2.25 -2.22
C ALA A 54 -0.06 -1.07 -1.88
N MET A 55 -0.60 0.02 -1.31
CA MET A 55 0.17 1.18 -0.86
C MET A 55 1.22 0.78 0.19
N VAL A 56 0.84 -0.01 1.21
CA VAL A 56 1.79 -0.45 2.26
C VAL A 56 2.96 -1.21 1.65
N TYR A 57 2.69 -2.12 0.72
CA TYR A 57 3.75 -2.84 0.01
C TYR A 57 4.67 -1.90 -0.77
N LEU A 58 4.09 -0.97 -1.55
CA LEU A 58 4.84 0.00 -2.36
C LEU A 58 5.69 0.96 -1.51
N LEU A 59 5.25 1.31 -0.31
CA LEU A 59 6.06 2.10 0.61
C LEU A 59 7.22 1.28 1.17
N LEU A 60 6.99 0.05 1.63
CA LEU A 60 8.05 -0.85 2.11
C LEU A 60 9.11 -1.12 1.04
N ALA A 61 8.64 -1.37 -0.18
CA ALA A 61 9.42 -1.45 -1.40
C ALA A 61 10.34 -0.24 -1.65
N ALA A 62 9.79 0.98 -1.49
CA ALA A 62 10.56 2.21 -1.63
C ALA A 62 11.61 2.37 -0.50
N PHE A 63 11.33 1.93 0.72
CA PHE A 63 12.31 1.99 1.81
C PHE A 63 13.47 1.00 1.59
N PHE A 64 13.19 -0.21 1.11
CA PHE A 64 14.17 -1.30 0.99
C PHE A 64 14.40 -1.80 -0.46
N PRO A 65 14.79 -0.94 -1.42
CA PRO A 65 14.90 -1.32 -2.83
C PRO A 65 16.00 -2.36 -3.10
N SER A 66 17.03 -2.42 -2.26
CA SER A 66 18.24 -3.23 -2.49
C SER A 66 18.20 -4.61 -1.83
N ARG A 67 17.20 -4.90 -0.99
CA ARG A 67 17.14 -6.19 -0.27
C ARG A 67 15.91 -7.02 -0.62
N TRP A 68 15.42 -6.90 -1.84
CA TRP A 68 14.16 -7.50 -2.27
C TRP A 68 14.28 -9.01 -2.55
N ASN A 69 14.62 -9.81 -1.53
CA ASN A 69 14.91 -11.24 -1.60
C ASN A 69 13.66 -12.11 -1.30
N GLY A 70 12.45 -11.59 -1.49
CA GLY A 70 11.19 -12.35 -1.39
C GLY A 70 10.56 -12.36 0.02
N TYR A 71 11.22 -11.77 1.01
CA TYR A 71 10.70 -11.68 2.38
C TYR A 71 9.78 -10.45 2.60
N GLU A 72 9.73 -9.54 1.64
CA GLU A 72 9.04 -8.23 1.76
C GLU A 72 7.53 -8.42 1.80
N VAL A 73 7.02 -9.40 1.03
CA VAL A 73 5.62 -9.79 1.08
C VAL A 73 5.24 -10.29 2.48
N HIS A 74 6.11 -11.09 3.11
CA HIS A 74 5.88 -11.59 4.47
C HIS A 74 5.87 -10.47 5.51
N ILE A 75 6.82 -9.52 5.39
CA ILE A 75 6.85 -8.32 6.26
C ILE A 75 5.60 -7.46 6.05
N ALA A 76 5.17 -7.25 4.80
CA ALA A 76 3.97 -6.49 4.49
C ALA A 76 2.72 -7.17 5.06
N ILE A 77 2.58 -8.49 4.90
CA ILE A 77 1.47 -9.27 5.47
C ILE A 77 1.46 -9.16 7.00
N LEU A 78 2.63 -9.32 7.64
CA LEU A 78 2.75 -9.16 9.09
C LEU A 78 2.33 -7.74 9.52
N ALA A 79 2.80 -6.72 8.81
CA ALA A 79 2.48 -5.32 9.12
C ALA A 79 0.97 -5.06 9.02
N VAL A 80 0.29 -5.50 7.95
CA VAL A 80 -1.15 -5.27 7.81
C VAL A 80 -1.98 -6.07 8.82
N VAL A 81 -1.53 -7.27 9.21
CA VAL A 81 -2.16 -8.05 10.28
C VAL A 81 -1.99 -7.35 11.62
N LEU A 82 -0.79 -6.87 11.95
CA LEU A 82 -0.55 -6.11 13.17
C LEU A 82 -1.38 -4.82 13.23
N VAL A 83 -1.46 -4.08 12.12
CA VAL A 83 -2.31 -2.87 12.03
C VAL A 83 -3.78 -3.22 12.26
N GLU A 84 -4.26 -4.34 11.72
CA GLU A 84 -5.63 -4.78 11.96
C GLU A 84 -5.84 -5.20 13.42
N LEU A 85 -4.89 -5.90 14.05
CA LEU A 85 -4.95 -6.29 15.46
C LEU A 85 -4.89 -5.09 16.41
N ILE A 86 -4.14 -4.03 16.07
CA ILE A 86 -4.14 -2.77 16.82
C ILE A 86 -5.56 -2.20 16.93
N ARG A 87 -6.46 -2.49 16.00
CA ARG A 87 -7.86 -2.04 16.06
C ARG A 87 -8.65 -2.64 17.22
N LEU A 88 -8.21 -3.79 17.76
CA LEU A 88 -8.79 -4.43 18.93
C LEU A 88 -8.30 -3.81 20.24
N VAL A 89 -7.19 -3.06 20.20
CA VAL A 89 -6.68 -2.33 21.36
C VAL A 89 -7.45 -1.02 21.47
N HIS A 90 -8.10 -0.82 22.62
CA HIS A 90 -8.86 0.39 22.92
C HIS A 90 -8.06 1.22 23.91
N PHE A 91 -7.57 2.37 23.45
CA PHE A 91 -6.80 3.31 24.26
C PHE A 91 -7.29 4.72 23.95
N PRO A 92 -7.59 5.58 24.94
CA PRO A 92 -8.27 6.86 24.70
C PRO A 92 -7.57 7.76 23.67
N ALA A 93 -6.24 7.82 23.68
CA ALA A 93 -5.49 8.61 22.68
C ALA A 93 -5.52 7.97 21.28
N LEU A 94 -5.52 6.63 21.21
CA LEU A 94 -5.60 5.90 19.95
C LEU A 94 -6.99 6.04 19.32
N ASP A 95 -8.04 5.95 20.13
CA ASP A 95 -9.42 6.10 19.67
C ASP A 95 -9.70 7.55 19.25
N ALA A 96 -9.17 8.54 19.97
CA ALA A 96 -9.20 9.94 19.56
C ALA A 96 -8.49 10.16 18.21
N PHE A 97 -7.34 9.51 17.99
CA PHE A 97 -6.65 9.57 16.70
C PHE A 97 -7.47 8.91 15.59
N ARG A 98 -8.08 7.73 15.83
CA ARG A 98 -8.95 7.02 14.87
C ARG A 98 -10.22 7.78 14.52
N ALA A 99 -10.67 8.68 15.39
CA ALA A 99 -11.80 9.58 15.12
C ALA A 99 -11.43 10.69 14.11
N THR A 100 -10.15 11.01 13.93
CA THR A 100 -9.71 11.95 12.89
C THR A 100 -9.77 11.31 11.51
N THR A 101 -9.93 12.12 10.45
CA THR A 101 -9.90 11.63 9.06
C THR A 101 -8.59 10.92 8.73
N ALA A 102 -7.46 11.45 9.21
CA ALA A 102 -6.15 10.84 9.00
C ALA A 102 -6.06 9.45 9.68
N GLY A 103 -6.48 9.34 10.95
CA GLY A 103 -6.48 8.05 11.66
C GLY A 103 -7.49 7.05 11.09
N ALA A 104 -8.65 7.51 10.62
CA ALA A 104 -9.62 6.66 9.94
C ALA A 104 -9.08 6.09 8.60
N LEU A 105 -8.24 6.84 7.89
CA LEU A 105 -7.60 6.39 6.65
C LEU A 105 -6.36 5.51 6.90
N LEU A 106 -5.55 5.85 7.89
CA LEU A 106 -4.30 5.14 8.19
C LEU A 106 -4.54 3.87 9.01
N LEU A 107 -5.31 3.97 10.09
CA LEU A 107 -5.53 2.86 11.01
C LEU A 107 -6.87 2.19 10.81
N GLY A 108 -7.90 2.89 10.34
CA GLY A 108 -9.26 2.34 10.21
C GLY A 108 -10.03 2.27 11.52
N ARG A 109 -11.36 2.25 11.43
CA ARG A 109 -12.26 2.36 12.58
C ARG A 109 -12.72 1.03 13.17
N VAL A 110 -12.77 -0.03 12.38
CA VAL A 110 -13.32 -1.32 12.83
C VAL A 110 -12.43 -2.46 12.36
N PHE A 111 -12.26 -3.47 13.22
CA PHE A 111 -11.60 -4.72 12.89
C PHE A 111 -12.45 -5.54 11.91
N SER A 112 -11.83 -6.10 10.87
CA SER A 112 -12.47 -7.01 9.93
C SER A 112 -11.47 -7.98 9.33
N LEU A 113 -11.72 -9.28 9.48
CA LEU A 113 -10.94 -10.32 8.81
C LEU A 113 -10.96 -10.17 7.29
N TRP A 114 -12.06 -9.68 6.72
CA TRP A 114 -12.15 -9.38 5.30
C TRP A 114 -11.18 -8.28 4.86
N ASN A 115 -10.88 -7.31 5.72
CA ASN A 115 -9.86 -6.30 5.40
C ASN A 115 -8.49 -6.94 5.26
N ILE A 116 -8.15 -7.92 6.11
CA ILE A 116 -6.89 -8.67 6.01
C ILE A 116 -6.80 -9.36 4.65
N VAL A 117 -7.86 -10.05 4.22
CA VAL A 117 -7.89 -10.70 2.90
C VAL A 117 -7.67 -9.68 1.79
N CYS A 118 -8.39 -8.55 1.82
CA CYS A 118 -8.23 -7.48 0.83
C CYS A 118 -6.81 -6.90 0.82
N TYR A 119 -6.21 -6.67 1.99
CA TYR A 119 -4.85 -6.17 2.08
C TYR A 119 -3.85 -7.14 1.47
N ILE A 120 -3.97 -8.43 1.79
CA ILE A 120 -3.12 -9.49 1.23
C ILE A 120 -3.28 -9.53 -0.31
N THR A 121 -4.51 -9.42 -0.83
CA THR A 121 -4.74 -9.33 -2.28
C THR A 121 -4.04 -8.12 -2.90
N GLY A 122 -4.14 -6.94 -2.26
CA GLY A 122 -3.47 -5.73 -2.70
C GLY A 122 -1.94 -5.84 -2.70
N ILE A 123 -1.37 -6.40 -1.62
CA ILE A 123 0.06 -6.70 -1.49
C ILE A 123 0.51 -7.64 -2.61
N GLY A 124 -0.23 -8.72 -2.85
CA GLY A 124 0.10 -9.70 -3.90
C GLY A 124 0.08 -9.07 -5.30
N ALA A 125 -0.95 -8.28 -5.61
CA ALA A 125 -1.04 -7.57 -6.88
C ALA A 125 0.14 -6.58 -7.08
N ALA A 126 0.44 -5.79 -6.05
CA ALA A 126 1.56 -4.84 -6.09
C ALA A 126 2.91 -5.57 -6.23
N ALA A 127 3.10 -6.70 -5.56
CA ALA A 127 4.29 -7.54 -5.67
C ALA A 127 4.49 -8.10 -7.09
N ILE A 128 3.42 -8.60 -7.70
CA ILE A 128 3.46 -9.09 -9.08
C ILE A 128 3.81 -7.95 -10.05
N MET A 129 3.19 -6.78 -9.89
CA MET A 129 3.49 -5.61 -10.73
C MET A 129 4.94 -5.15 -10.55
N ALA A 130 5.41 -5.01 -9.31
CA ALA A 130 6.79 -4.64 -9.00
C ALA A 130 7.80 -5.63 -9.60
N GLY A 131 7.55 -6.94 -9.46
CA GLY A 131 8.37 -7.99 -10.05
C GLY A 131 8.34 -8.04 -11.58
N ARG A 132 7.25 -7.59 -12.23
CA ARG A 132 7.20 -7.43 -13.69
C ARG A 132 8.03 -6.24 -14.14
N VAL A 133 7.91 -5.11 -13.45
CA VAL A 133 8.66 -3.88 -13.77
C VAL A 133 10.16 -4.13 -13.63
N SER A 134 10.62 -4.75 -12.54
CA SER A 134 12.05 -5.04 -12.34
C SER A 134 12.64 -5.96 -13.42
N ARG A 135 11.87 -6.93 -13.93
CA ARG A 135 12.30 -7.79 -15.04
C ARG A 135 12.47 -7.04 -16.37
N VAL A 136 11.63 -6.05 -16.65
CA VAL A 136 11.73 -5.23 -17.88
C VAL A 136 13.01 -4.37 -17.87
N TRP A 137 13.34 -3.79 -16.71
CA TRP A 137 14.58 -3.01 -16.56
C TRP A 137 15.84 -3.87 -16.72
N LEU A 138 15.82 -5.12 -16.22
CA LEU A 138 16.94 -6.05 -16.41
C LEU A 138 17.11 -6.46 -17.89
N SER A 139 16.02 -6.67 -18.63
CA SER A 139 16.04 -7.03 -20.05
C SER A 139 16.50 -5.90 -20.98
N SER A 140 16.42 -4.64 -20.57
CA SER A 140 16.82 -3.47 -21.36
C SER A 140 18.27 -3.06 -21.11
N SER A 141 18.96 -3.76 -20.19
CA SER A 141 20.35 -3.51 -19.80
C SER A 141 21.34 -4.53 -20.37
N THR A 142 20.86 -5.50 -21.16
CA THR A 142 21.63 -6.52 -21.92
C THR A 142 21.48 -6.28 -23.41
#